data_AF-R6ZVR2-F1
#
_entry.id   AF-R6ZVR2-F1
#
_cell.length_a   1.000
_cell.length_b   1.000
_cell.length_c   1.000
_cell.angle_alpha   90.00
_cell.angle_beta   90.00
_cell.angle_gamma   90.00
#
_symmetry.space_group_name_H-M   'P 1'
#
loop_
_entity.id
_entity.type
_entity.pdbx_description
1 polymer ?
#
loop_
_entity_poly.entity_id
_entity_poly.type
_entity_poly.pdbx_seq_one_letter_code
_entity_poly.pdbx_strand_id
1 'polypeptide(L)'
;MKTFKIIALIALLGILFESIGGFIDGWNEPDQLAPIRIERTHPAFDKVTAVTFDVLPQSAQQVTNLQTGTRVPAGFIQCHAYITPSGLTTFAYVLLAITGLFTLYGFYSLIRLFISVIRKEIFTPTNIRRIRWGVYTPTAYTLAKYFQSWCESHDAMTQLTFPGYVIQPASPFEFSWMSLILLILLTEVFVVAVRLKQENDLTI
;
A
#
# COMPACT_ATOMS: atom_id res chain seq x y z
N MET A 1 7.65 13.33 -30.87
CA MET A 1 7.18 11.94 -31.14
C MET A 1 8.12 10.86 -30.60
N LYS A 2 9.44 10.91 -30.84
CA LYS A 2 10.41 10.02 -30.17
C LYS A 2 10.38 10.18 -28.64
N THR A 3 10.24 11.42 -28.18
CA THR A 3 10.09 11.81 -26.76
C THR A 3 8.94 11.10 -26.05
N PHE A 4 7.74 11.03 -26.66
CA PHE A 4 6.58 10.35 -26.06
C PHE A 4 6.79 8.84 -25.88
N LYS A 5 7.46 8.18 -26.84
CA LYS A 5 7.81 6.75 -26.73
C LYS A 5 8.86 6.52 -25.64
N ILE A 6 9.83 7.41 -25.52
CA ILE A 6 10.87 7.37 -24.46
C ILE A 6 10.21 7.54 -23.09
N ILE A 7 9.31 8.51 -22.94
CA ILE A 7 8.57 8.74 -21.68
C ILE A 7 7.72 7.52 -21.30
N ALA A 8 6.98 6.95 -22.26
CA ALA A 8 6.18 5.75 -22.02
C ALA A 8 7.03 4.54 -21.62
N LEU A 9 8.21 4.38 -22.23
CA LEU A 9 9.15 3.31 -21.89
C LEU A 9 9.75 3.51 -20.48
N ILE A 10 10.17 4.73 -20.15
CA ILE A 10 10.68 5.07 -18.81
C ILE A 10 9.61 4.82 -17.74
N ALA A 11 8.37 5.22 -17.99
CA ALA A 11 7.26 4.98 -17.07
C ALA A 11 7.00 3.48 -16.85
N LEU A 12 7.02 2.68 -17.92
CA LEU A 12 6.87 1.23 -17.82
C LEU A 12 8.01 0.59 -17.00
N LEU A 13 9.26 1.00 -17.24
CA LEU A 13 10.42 0.51 -16.50
C LEU A 13 10.36 0.90 -15.02
N GLY A 14 9.95 2.13 -14.70
CA GLY A 14 9.77 2.60 -13.32
C GLY A 14 8.72 1.77 -12.57
N ILE A 15 7.56 1.55 -13.18
CA ILE A 15 6.50 0.72 -12.60
C ILE A 15 6.99 -0.71 -12.35
N LEU A 16 7.70 -1.30 -13.30
CA LEU A 16 8.27 -2.64 -13.16
C LEU A 16 9.29 -2.71 -12.02
N PHE A 17 10.20 -1.73 -11.93
CA PHE A 17 11.20 -1.67 -10.89
C PHE A 17 10.58 -1.57 -9.48
N GLU A 18 9.65 -0.64 -9.28
CA GLU A 18 8.94 -0.49 -8.00
C GLU A 18 8.12 -1.74 -7.65
N SER A 19 7.48 -2.35 -8.63
CA SER A 19 6.68 -3.57 -8.41
C SER A 19 7.54 -4.76 -7.98
N ILE A 20 8.72 -4.92 -8.58
CA ILE A 20 9.65 -6.00 -8.22
C ILE A 20 10.25 -5.74 -6.83
N GLY A 21 10.68 -4.51 -6.55
CA GLY A 21 11.21 -4.15 -5.24
C GLY A 21 10.21 -4.41 -4.12
N GLY A 22 8.98 -3.89 -4.27
CA GLY A 22 7.92 -4.10 -3.28
C GLY A 22 7.53 -5.57 -3.10
N PHE A 23 7.61 -6.38 -4.16
CA PHE A 23 7.37 -7.83 -4.06
C PHE A 23 8.48 -8.53 -3.25
N ILE A 24 9.75 -8.18 -3.50
CA ILE A 24 10.89 -8.74 -2.78
C ILE A 24 10.83 -8.37 -1.29
N ASP A 25 10.55 -7.11 -0.98
CA ASP A 25 10.44 -6.64 0.40
C ASP A 25 9.32 -7.38 1.15
N GLY A 26 8.14 -7.52 0.53
CA GLY A 26 7.03 -8.28 1.11
C GLY A 26 7.31 -9.78 1.24
N TRP A 27 8.08 -10.37 0.32
CA TRP A 27 8.46 -11.79 0.40
C TRP A 27 9.44 -12.08 1.54
N ASN A 28 10.32 -11.12 1.83
CA ASN A 28 11.37 -11.24 2.86
C ASN A 28 10.92 -10.76 4.25
N GLU A 29 9.75 -10.14 4.36
CA GLU A 29 9.17 -9.65 5.62
C GLU A 29 9.15 -10.72 6.74
N PRO A 30 8.81 -12.01 6.48
CA PRO A 30 8.86 -13.05 7.50
C PRO A 30 10.26 -13.33 8.07
N ASP A 31 11.31 -13.12 7.28
CA ASP A 31 12.71 -13.32 7.69
C ASP A 31 13.22 -12.14 8.52
N GLN A 32 12.73 -10.92 8.25
CA GLN A 32 13.03 -9.74 9.08
C GLN A 32 12.46 -9.87 10.50
N LEU A 33 11.32 -10.56 10.62
CA LEU A 33 10.63 -10.81 11.90
C LEU A 33 11.15 -12.06 12.64
N ALA A 34 12.17 -12.74 12.10
CA ALA A 34 12.77 -13.92 12.71
C ALA A 34 13.18 -13.76 14.21
N PRO A 35 13.70 -12.60 14.68
CA PRO A 35 14.09 -12.43 16.09
C PRO A 35 12.92 -12.46 17.09
N ILE A 36 11.71 -12.14 16.63
CA ILE A 36 10.50 -12.09 17.48
C ILE A 36 9.65 -13.34 17.25
N ARG A 37 10.07 -14.23 16.34
CA ARG A 37 9.29 -15.38 15.92
C ARG A 37 9.06 -16.32 17.09
N ILE A 38 7.80 -16.43 17.53
CA ILE A 38 7.41 -17.38 18.55
C ILE A 38 7.63 -18.79 17.96
N GLU A 39 8.44 -19.62 18.62
CA GLU A 39 8.44 -21.06 18.34
C GLU A 39 7.00 -21.55 18.54
N ARG A 40 6.35 -22.03 17.46
CA ARG A 40 4.96 -22.49 17.46
C ARG A 40 4.75 -23.79 18.26
N THR A 41 5.37 -23.93 19.41
CA THR A 41 5.29 -25.09 20.29
C THR A 41 4.20 -24.96 21.34
N HIS A 42 3.69 -23.74 21.62
CA HIS A 42 2.63 -23.53 22.61
C HIS A 42 1.26 -23.26 21.93
N PRO A 43 0.19 -24.02 22.27
CA PRO A 43 -1.09 -24.00 21.57
C PRO A 43 -1.85 -22.66 21.67
N ALA A 44 -1.53 -21.82 22.65
CA ALA A 44 -2.07 -20.47 22.74
C ALA A 44 -1.64 -19.55 21.58
N PHE A 45 -0.58 -19.89 20.85
CA PHE A 45 -0.05 -19.08 19.74
C PHE A 45 -0.49 -19.55 18.35
N ASP A 46 -1.34 -20.58 18.27
CA ASP A 46 -1.79 -21.15 16.98
C ASP A 46 -2.74 -20.22 16.20
N LYS A 47 -3.30 -19.20 16.86
CA LYS A 47 -4.26 -18.24 16.30
C LYS A 47 -3.74 -16.81 16.23
N VAL A 48 -2.44 -16.61 16.36
CA VAL A 48 -1.86 -15.28 16.58
C VAL A 48 -1.05 -14.84 15.37
N THR A 49 -1.29 -13.61 14.92
CA THR A 49 -0.66 -13.02 13.73
C THR A 49 0.29 -11.91 14.17
N ALA A 50 1.48 -11.86 13.57
CA ALA A 50 2.41 -10.76 13.78
C ALA A 50 1.91 -9.52 13.02
N VAL A 51 1.78 -8.41 13.73
CA VAL A 51 1.32 -7.13 13.18
C VAL A 51 2.25 -6.01 13.62
N THR A 52 2.23 -4.94 12.83
CA THR A 52 3.05 -3.74 13.04
C THR A 52 2.13 -2.58 13.38
N PHE A 53 2.41 -1.86 14.45
CA PHE A 53 1.65 -0.67 14.84
C PHE A 53 2.55 0.37 15.50
N ASP A 54 2.06 1.61 15.47
CA ASP A 54 2.78 2.74 16.01
C ASP A 54 2.58 2.87 17.53
N VAL A 55 3.62 3.34 18.21
CA VAL A 55 3.64 3.58 19.65
C VAL A 55 4.26 4.93 19.94
N LEU A 56 3.75 5.65 20.93
CA LEU A 56 4.36 6.89 21.42
C LEU A 56 4.87 6.72 22.85
N PRO A 57 6.11 7.17 23.16
CA PRO A 57 6.63 7.12 24.51
C PRO A 57 5.84 8.09 25.41
N GLN A 58 5.40 7.61 26.58
CA GLN A 58 4.75 8.45 27.59
C GLN A 58 5.73 9.43 28.24
N SER A 59 7.01 9.07 28.25
CA SER A 59 8.12 9.91 28.72
C SER A 59 9.38 9.57 27.93
N ALA A 60 10.30 10.53 27.79
CA ALA A 60 11.56 10.30 27.10
C ALA A 60 12.38 9.22 27.85
N GLN A 61 12.57 8.05 27.22
CA GLN A 61 13.40 7.01 27.80
C GLN A 61 14.87 7.47 27.75
N GLN A 62 15.64 7.18 28.79
CA GLN A 62 17.03 7.60 28.86
C GLN A 62 17.92 6.43 28.43
N VAL A 63 18.62 6.57 27.31
CA VAL A 63 19.59 5.58 26.81
C VAL A 63 20.99 6.14 26.99
N THR A 64 21.96 5.28 27.30
CA THR A 64 23.34 5.72 27.47
C THR A 64 24.02 5.79 26.12
N ASN A 65 24.51 6.97 25.74
CA ASN A 65 25.38 7.11 24.58
C ASN A 65 26.79 6.64 24.97
N LEU A 66 27.21 5.50 24.43
CA LEU A 66 28.49 4.87 24.75
C LEU A 66 29.70 5.70 24.29
N GLN A 67 29.53 6.62 23.33
CA GLN A 67 30.61 7.49 22.85
C GLN A 67 30.84 8.69 23.75
N THR A 68 29.78 9.29 24.30
CA THR A 68 29.85 10.48 25.16
C THR A 68 29.75 10.16 26.65
N GLY A 69 29.37 8.94 27.03
CA GLY A 69 29.13 8.53 28.41
C GLY A 69 27.90 9.18 29.05
N THR A 70 27.13 9.96 28.29
CA THR A 70 25.97 10.72 28.78
C THR A 70 24.66 9.99 28.50
N ARG A 71 23.65 10.23 29.35
CA ARG A 71 22.29 9.77 29.10
C ARG A 71 21.60 10.72 28.12
N VAL A 72 21.05 10.16 27.06
CA VAL A 72 20.33 10.89 26.01
C VAL A 72 18.88 10.40 25.94
N PRO A 73 17.91 11.30 25.69
CA PRO A 73 16.53 10.90 25.49
C PRO A 73 16.38 10.11 24.19
N ALA A 74 15.65 9.00 24.25
CA ALA A 74 15.34 8.12 23.15
C ALA A 74 13.92 7.57 23.27
N GLY A 75 13.40 7.05 22.17
CA GLY A 75 12.10 6.40 22.08
C GLY A 75 11.98 5.66 20.77
N PHE A 76 11.07 4.69 20.74
CA PHE A 76 10.71 3.94 19.54
C PHE A 76 9.30 4.36 19.13
N ILE A 77 9.05 4.38 17.82
CA ILE A 77 7.77 4.83 17.26
C ILE A 77 6.97 3.71 16.62
N GLN A 78 7.58 2.54 16.40
CA GLN A 78 6.98 1.40 15.73
C GLN A 78 7.30 0.13 16.53
N CYS A 79 6.31 -0.74 16.67
CA CYS A 79 6.43 -2.00 17.38
C CYS A 79 5.85 -3.14 16.55
N HIS A 80 6.44 -4.33 16.70
CA HIS A 80 5.93 -5.57 16.14
C HIS A 80 5.50 -6.48 17.28
N ALA A 81 4.25 -6.93 17.25
CA ALA A 81 3.73 -7.84 18.25
C ALA A 81 2.70 -8.79 17.67
N TYR A 82 2.41 -9.82 18.44
CA TYR A 82 1.49 -10.89 18.08
C TYR A 82 0.10 -10.57 18.63
N ILE A 83 -0.89 -10.46 17.75
CA ILE A 83 -2.30 -10.23 18.11
C ILE A 83 -3.18 -11.37 17.61
N THR A 84 -4.28 -11.62 18.32
CA THR A 84 -5.33 -12.52 17.81
C THR A 84 -6.25 -11.69 16.91
N PRO A 85 -6.31 -11.94 15.60
CA PRO A 85 -7.11 -11.12 14.69
C PRO A 85 -8.60 -11.30 14.98
N SER A 86 -9.31 -10.19 15.13
CA SER A 86 -10.77 -10.18 15.26
C SER A 86 -11.45 -10.60 13.95
N GLY A 87 -12.77 -10.83 14.00
CA GLY A 87 -13.55 -11.13 12.79
C GLY A 87 -13.46 -10.00 11.75
N LEU A 88 -13.36 -8.75 12.21
CA LEU A 88 -13.22 -7.57 11.37
C LEU A 88 -11.83 -7.49 10.71
N THR A 89 -10.77 -7.79 11.46
CA THR A 89 -9.39 -7.89 10.92
C THR A 89 -9.26 -9.05 9.93
N THR A 90 -9.91 -10.19 10.20
CA THR A 90 -9.98 -11.33 9.28
C THR A 90 -10.66 -10.95 7.97
N PHE A 91 -11.77 -10.21 8.05
CA PHE A 91 -12.44 -9.67 6.86
C PHE A 91 -11.51 -8.70 6.09
N ALA A 92 -10.77 -7.84 6.79
CA ALA A 92 -9.81 -6.92 6.16
C ALA A 92 -8.72 -7.67 5.38
N TYR A 93 -8.17 -8.77 5.92
CA TYR A 93 -7.21 -9.61 5.18
C TYR A 93 -7.81 -10.22 3.91
N VAL A 94 -9.04 -10.72 3.96
CA VAL A 94 -9.73 -11.27 2.78
C VAL A 94 -9.97 -10.17 1.74
N LEU A 95 -10.38 -8.97 2.18
CA LEU A 95 -10.55 -7.81 1.31
C LEU A 95 -9.22 -7.39 0.66
N LEU A 96 -8.13 -7.39 1.41
CA LEU A 96 -6.80 -7.09 0.88
C LEU A 96 -6.38 -8.13 -0.16
N ALA A 97 -6.61 -9.43 0.10
CA ALA A 97 -6.30 -10.49 -0.85
C ALA A 97 -7.07 -10.34 -2.17
N ILE A 98 -8.38 -10.06 -2.10
CA ILE A 98 -9.23 -9.85 -3.27
C ILE A 98 -8.78 -8.63 -4.07
N THR A 99 -8.54 -7.50 -3.41
CA THR A 99 -8.07 -6.27 -4.07
C THR A 99 -6.66 -6.42 -4.63
N GLY A 100 -5.80 -7.23 -4.00
CA GLY A 100 -4.49 -7.61 -4.53
C GLY A 100 -4.59 -8.35 -5.86
N LEU A 101 -5.50 -9.33 -5.97
CA LEU A 101 -5.75 -10.04 -7.24
C LEU A 101 -6.24 -9.09 -8.34
N PHE A 102 -7.14 -8.16 -8.03
CA PHE A 102 -7.58 -7.15 -9.00
C PHE A 102 -6.45 -6.20 -9.41
N THR A 103 -5.52 -5.91 -8.51
CA THR A 103 -4.36 -5.06 -8.80
C THR A 103 -3.44 -5.69 -9.84
N LEU A 104 -3.27 -7.03 -9.85
CA LEU A 104 -2.56 -7.73 -10.92
C LEU A 104 -3.22 -7.51 -12.28
N TYR A 105 -4.55 -7.56 -12.33
CA TYR A 105 -5.29 -7.23 -13.56
C TYR A 105 -5.12 -5.75 -13.95
N GLY A 106 -5.09 -4.84 -12.98
CA GLY A 106 -4.75 -3.43 -13.17
C GLY A 106 -3.39 -3.23 -13.83
N PHE A 107 -2.35 -3.90 -13.33
CA PHE A 107 -1.02 -3.84 -13.92
C PHE A 107 -0.98 -4.35 -15.36
N TYR A 108 -1.59 -5.51 -15.61
CA TYR A 108 -1.75 -6.04 -16.96
C TYR A 108 -2.46 -5.04 -17.90
N SER A 109 -3.49 -4.39 -17.39
CA SER A 109 -4.26 -3.38 -18.11
C SER A 109 -3.41 -2.16 -18.46
N LEU A 110 -2.57 -1.68 -17.52
CA LEU A 110 -1.60 -0.60 -17.75
C LEU A 110 -0.55 -1.00 -18.79
N ILE A 111 0.01 -2.21 -18.73
CA ILE A 111 0.98 -2.68 -19.73
C ILE A 111 0.36 -2.65 -21.13
N ARG A 112 -0.87 -3.18 -21.28
CA ARG A 112 -1.59 -3.12 -22.56
C ARG A 112 -1.90 -1.69 -23.00
N LEU A 113 -2.19 -0.79 -22.05
CA LEU A 113 -2.37 0.63 -22.34
C LEU A 113 -1.08 1.24 -22.91
N PHE A 114 0.07 1.02 -22.27
CA PHE A 114 1.37 1.52 -22.73
C PHE A 114 1.71 1.02 -24.14
N ILE A 115 1.43 -0.26 -24.44
CA ILE A 115 1.60 -0.80 -25.79
C ILE A 115 0.72 -0.05 -26.80
N SER A 116 -0.54 0.21 -26.47
CA SER A 116 -1.44 1.00 -27.32
C SER A 116 -0.97 2.45 -27.50
N VAL A 117 -0.39 3.08 -26.48
CA VAL A 117 0.22 4.42 -26.58
C VAL A 117 1.39 4.41 -27.58
N ILE A 118 2.25 3.40 -27.52
CA ILE A 118 3.38 3.24 -28.45
C ILE A 118 2.88 3.06 -29.91
N ARG A 119 1.76 2.34 -30.08
CA ARG A 119 1.07 2.12 -31.35
C ARG A 119 0.23 3.33 -31.83
N LYS A 120 0.15 4.40 -31.04
CA LYS A 120 -0.66 5.62 -31.28
C LYS A 120 -2.18 5.42 -31.27
N GLU A 121 -2.65 4.28 -30.78
CA GLU A 121 -4.08 3.93 -30.70
C GLU A 121 -4.63 4.31 -29.32
N ILE A 122 -4.44 5.56 -28.89
CA ILE A 122 -4.75 5.96 -27.50
C ILE A 122 -6.26 6.04 -27.27
N PHE A 123 -6.99 6.63 -28.22
CA PHE A 123 -8.41 6.97 -28.11
C PHE A 123 -9.32 5.82 -28.57
N THR A 124 -9.23 4.65 -27.91
CA THR A 124 -10.15 3.53 -28.14
C THR A 124 -10.99 3.26 -26.89
N PRO A 125 -12.26 2.83 -27.03
CA PRO A 125 -13.11 2.51 -25.88
C PRO A 125 -12.51 1.40 -24.99
N THR A 126 -11.74 0.49 -25.57
CA THR A 126 -10.98 -0.53 -24.84
C THR A 126 -9.90 0.11 -23.96
N ASN A 127 -9.16 1.09 -24.47
CA ASN A 127 -8.10 1.75 -23.71
C ASN A 127 -8.65 2.64 -22.59
N ILE A 128 -9.82 3.27 -22.78
CA ILE A 128 -10.54 3.97 -21.70
C ILE A 128 -10.78 3.04 -20.51
N ARG A 129 -11.33 1.84 -20.77
CA ARG A 129 -11.53 0.82 -19.71
C ARG A 129 -10.21 0.42 -19.07
N ARG A 130 -9.14 0.32 -19.87
CA ARG A 130 -7.82 -0.06 -19.36
C ARG A 130 -7.24 0.96 -18.38
N ILE A 131 -7.43 2.26 -18.62
CA ILE A 131 -7.00 3.32 -17.69
C ILE A 131 -7.75 3.18 -16.36
N ARG A 132 -9.08 3.03 -16.40
CA ARG A 132 -9.90 2.86 -15.19
C ARG A 132 -9.45 1.65 -14.37
N TRP A 133 -9.29 0.49 -15.00
CA TRP A 133 -8.78 -0.70 -14.31
C TRP A 133 -7.37 -0.50 -13.75
N GLY A 134 -6.50 0.19 -14.48
CA GLY A 134 -5.14 0.50 -14.06
C GLY A 134 -5.03 1.47 -12.89
N VAL A 135 -6.02 2.33 -12.68
CA VAL A 135 -6.02 3.34 -11.61
C VAL A 135 -6.87 2.91 -10.42
N TYR A 136 -8.06 2.34 -10.67
CA TYR A 136 -8.99 2.01 -9.60
C TYR A 136 -8.55 0.80 -8.78
N THR A 137 -7.91 -0.19 -9.40
CA THR A 137 -7.51 -1.39 -8.67
C THR A 137 -6.36 -1.17 -7.70
N PRO A 138 -5.26 -0.45 -8.06
CA PRO A 138 -4.25 -0.09 -7.05
C PRO A 138 -4.83 0.85 -5.99
N THR A 139 -5.73 1.77 -6.37
CA THR A 139 -6.37 2.67 -5.40
C THR A 139 -7.22 1.89 -4.39
N ALA A 140 -8.02 0.93 -4.84
CA ALA A 140 -8.80 0.06 -3.98
C ALA A 140 -7.93 -0.79 -3.06
N TYR A 141 -6.79 -1.28 -3.54
CA TYR A 141 -5.81 -2.00 -2.73
C TYR A 141 -5.21 -1.10 -1.63
N THR A 142 -4.83 0.13 -1.96
CA THR A 142 -4.33 1.11 -0.98
C THR A 142 -5.37 1.40 0.11
N LEU A 143 -6.65 1.54 -0.27
CA LEU A 143 -7.75 1.71 0.69
C LEU A 143 -7.93 0.47 1.59
N ALA A 144 -7.89 -0.73 1.01
CA ALA A 144 -7.99 -1.98 1.76
C ALA A 144 -6.81 -2.15 2.72
N LYS A 145 -5.60 -1.76 2.31
CA LYS A 145 -4.39 -1.79 3.14
C LYS A 145 -4.51 -0.84 4.35
N TYR A 146 -4.97 0.39 4.12
CA TYR A 146 -5.24 1.31 5.23
C TYR A 146 -6.28 0.75 6.19
N PHE A 147 -7.38 0.22 5.65
CA PHE A 147 -8.42 -0.39 6.48
C PHE A 147 -7.88 -1.55 7.31
N GLN A 148 -7.06 -2.44 6.73
CA GLN A 148 -6.39 -3.51 7.46
C GLN A 148 -5.50 -2.98 8.58
N SER A 149 -4.61 -2.02 8.30
CA SER A 149 -3.73 -1.43 9.31
C SER A 149 -4.52 -0.80 10.47
N TRP A 150 -5.63 -0.13 10.15
CA TRP A 150 -6.55 0.38 11.16
C TRP A 150 -7.15 -0.74 12.03
N CYS A 151 -7.60 -1.85 11.43
CA CYS A 151 -8.11 -3.00 12.16
C CYS A 151 -7.06 -3.62 13.09
N GLU A 152 -5.83 -3.81 12.58
CA GLU A 152 -4.71 -4.37 13.34
C GLU A 152 -4.33 -3.47 14.52
N SER A 153 -4.26 -2.15 14.31
CA SER A 153 -3.98 -1.19 15.39
C SER A 153 -5.09 -1.20 16.46
N HIS A 154 -6.35 -1.33 16.04
CA HIS A 154 -7.48 -1.42 16.96
C HIS A 154 -7.42 -2.70 17.80
N ASP A 155 -7.19 -3.85 17.17
CA ASP A 155 -7.02 -5.12 17.88
C ASP A 155 -5.82 -5.04 18.85
N ALA A 156 -4.69 -4.47 18.43
CA ALA A 156 -3.52 -4.26 19.27
C ALA A 156 -3.82 -3.41 20.51
N MET A 157 -4.56 -2.30 20.35
CA MET A 157 -4.97 -1.44 21.47
C MET A 157 -5.86 -2.15 22.49
N THR A 158 -6.67 -3.12 22.05
CA THR A 158 -7.56 -3.87 22.94
C THR A 158 -6.87 -5.02 23.67
N GLN A 159 -5.81 -5.58 23.09
CA GLN A 159 -5.16 -6.81 23.57
C GLN A 159 -3.83 -6.55 24.27
N LEU A 160 -3.11 -5.49 23.90
CA LEU A 160 -1.73 -5.26 24.32
C LEU A 160 -1.61 -4.06 25.25
N THR A 161 -0.74 -4.19 26.25
CA THR A 161 -0.30 -3.08 27.09
C THR A 161 1.22 -3.02 27.05
N PHE A 162 1.76 -1.86 26.68
CA PHE A 162 3.20 -1.62 26.62
C PHE A 162 3.62 -0.66 27.73
N PRO A 163 4.42 -1.12 28.72
CA PRO A 163 4.88 -0.25 29.80
C PRO A 163 5.65 0.96 29.28
N GLY A 164 5.19 2.17 29.64
CA GLY A 164 5.83 3.42 29.24
C GLY A 164 5.53 3.90 27.81
N TYR A 165 4.65 3.21 27.08
CA TYR A 165 4.22 3.58 25.72
C TYR A 165 2.69 3.59 25.60
N VAL A 166 2.19 4.37 24.65
CA VAL A 166 0.77 4.38 24.23
C VAL A 166 0.71 3.94 22.78
N ILE A 167 0.00 2.83 22.53
CA ILE A 167 -0.30 2.37 21.17
C ILE A 167 -1.13 3.44 20.47
N GLN A 168 -0.71 3.84 19.28
CA GLN A 168 -1.43 4.79 18.45
C GLN A 168 -2.32 4.03 17.45
N PRO A 169 -3.51 4.57 17.15
CA PRO A 169 -4.29 4.08 16.03
C PRO A 169 -3.54 4.37 14.72
N ALA A 170 -3.74 3.52 13.70
CA ALA A 170 -3.17 3.75 12.38
C ALA A 170 -3.49 5.17 11.88
N SER A 171 -2.47 5.89 11.44
CA SER A 171 -2.63 7.29 11.06
C SER A 171 -3.31 7.40 9.70
N PRO A 172 -4.40 8.17 9.55
CA PRO A 172 -4.96 8.44 8.25
C PRO A 172 -3.93 9.12 7.33
N PHE A 173 -2.95 9.84 7.86
CA PHE A 173 -2.01 10.62 7.03
C PHE A 173 -0.83 9.83 6.48
N GLU A 174 -0.69 8.54 6.80
CA GLU A 174 0.30 7.66 6.14
C GLU A 174 0.04 7.53 4.63
N PHE A 175 -1.20 7.81 4.20
CA PHE A 175 -1.61 7.72 2.82
C PHE A 175 -1.79 9.10 2.20
N SER A 176 -1.24 9.30 0.99
CA SER A 176 -1.48 10.53 0.22
C SER A 176 -2.87 10.50 -0.42
N TRP A 177 -3.90 10.79 0.38
CA TRP A 177 -5.29 10.91 -0.09
C TRP A 177 -5.43 11.90 -1.24
N MET A 178 -4.68 13.00 -1.17
CA MET A 178 -4.64 14.01 -2.22
C MET A 178 -4.18 13.41 -3.55
N SER A 179 -3.11 12.60 -3.53
CA SER A 179 -2.62 11.92 -4.73
C SER A 179 -3.66 10.94 -5.28
N LEU A 180 -4.34 10.18 -4.42
CA LEU A 180 -5.38 9.23 -4.85
C LEU A 180 -6.58 9.94 -5.49
N ILE A 181 -7.10 10.99 -4.85
CA ILE A 181 -8.22 11.77 -5.37
C ILE A 181 -7.84 12.44 -6.69
N LEU A 182 -6.65 13.03 -6.76
CA LEU A 182 -6.13 13.65 -7.98
C LEU A 182 -5.96 12.63 -9.11
N LEU A 183 -5.48 11.43 -8.81
CA LEU A 183 -5.31 10.36 -9.80
C LEU A 183 -6.66 9.89 -10.36
N ILE A 184 -7.67 9.71 -9.50
CA ILE A 184 -9.04 9.36 -9.92
C ILE A 184 -9.64 10.49 -10.77
N LEU A 185 -9.51 11.74 -10.32
CA LEU A 185 -10.04 12.90 -11.03
C LEU A 185 -9.40 13.05 -12.41
N LEU A 186 -8.07 12.99 -12.49
CA LEU A 186 -7.34 13.09 -13.75
C LEU A 186 -7.72 11.97 -14.71
N THR A 187 -7.94 10.76 -14.18
CA THR A 187 -8.42 9.62 -14.96
C THR A 187 -9.78 9.91 -15.58
N GLU A 188 -10.75 10.37 -14.79
CA GLU A 188 -12.10 10.63 -15.31
C GLU A 188 -12.13 11.84 -16.26
N VAL A 189 -11.38 12.90 -15.97
CA VAL A 189 -11.22 14.05 -16.90
C VAL A 189 -10.63 13.58 -18.23
N PHE A 190 -9.60 12.74 -18.19
CA PHE A 190 -9.00 12.17 -19.41
C PHE A 190 -10.01 11.32 -20.18
N VAL A 191 -10.79 10.48 -19.49
CA VAL A 191 -11.83 9.65 -20.12
C VAL A 191 -12.91 10.51 -20.79
N VAL A 192 -13.36 11.58 -20.14
CA VAL A 192 -14.33 12.53 -20.71
C VAL A 192 -13.75 13.24 -21.94
N ALA A 193 -12.50 13.71 -21.85
CA ALA A 193 -11.81 14.37 -22.96
C ALA A 193 -11.68 13.44 -24.19
N VAL A 194 -11.38 12.15 -23.97
CA VAL A 194 -11.33 11.14 -25.04
C VAL A 194 -12.68 10.98 -25.72
N ARG A 195 -13.77 10.93 -24.94
CA ARG A 195 -15.13 10.77 -25.50
C ARG A 195 -15.56 11.97 -26.32
N LEU A 196 -15.35 13.18 -25.81
CA LEU A 196 -15.66 14.42 -26.54
C LEU A 196 -14.91 14.49 -27.87
N LYS A 197 -13.64 14.07 -27.88
CA LYS A 197 -12.85 13.99 -29.11
C LYS A 197 -13.45 13.00 -30.12
N GLN A 198 -13.83 11.81 -29.66
CA GLN A 198 -14.44 10.78 -30.52
C GLN A 198 -15.78 11.25 -31.09
N GLU A 199 -16.61 11.94 -30.31
CA GLU A 199 -17.87 12.51 -30.78
C GLU A 199 -17.65 13.58 -31.86
N ASN A 200 -16.66 14.47 -31.65
CA ASN A 200 -16.32 15.49 -32.64
C ASN A 200 -15.72 14.92 -33.93
N ASP A 201 -14.98 13.81 -33.85
CA ASP A 201 -14.46 13.11 -35.04
C ASP A 201 -15.57 12.37 -35.82
N LEU A 202 -16.77 12.17 -35.24
CA LEU A 202 -17.91 11.50 -35.88
C LEU A 202 -18.91 12.47 -36.53
N THR A 203 -18.90 13.75 -36.15
CA THR A 203 -19.82 14.78 -36.66
C THR A 203 -19.27 15.57 -37.85
N ILE A 204 -17.99 15.41 -38.18
CA ILE A 204 -17.29 16.04 -39.32
C ILE A 204 -17.08 15.00 -40.42
#